data_AF-A0A3A0FZ80-F1
#
_entry.id   AF-A0A3A0FZ80-F1
#
_cell.length_a   1.000
_cell.length_b   1.000
_cell.length_c   1.000
_cell.angle_alpha   90.00
_cell.angle_beta   90.00
_cell.angle_gamma   90.00
#
_symmetry.space_group_name_H-M   'P 1'
#
loop_
_entity.id
_entity.type
_entity.pdbx_description
1 polymer ?
#
loop_
_entity_poly.entity_id
_entity_poly.type
_entity_poly.pdbx_seq_one_letter_code
_entity_poly.pdbx_strand_id
1 'polypeptide(L)'
;MWTGLLGAAVIAATALAAGDAAAGRGRDGACPDRGRPAPNGRALGVPDHACRPPTTIRMSGTAYTFNTRRGIAGAEIHVDELPERFAVTDANGAWQLEVPIGRDVTPYIVAEGHHTIYLQTFRTGAADIEQVNFQTPEESVYNLLYLLIQSYIGRPPFEDGCVIVSTVSDPAVVGMTFDEFIHFAPHGVAGAAVYGEPPLPEPIYFNDAVFPDIDQELTSGDGGVLVANVPVGVYEVFATHPDYEFASFTATCEQDRVINANPPWGLHGIP
;
A
#
# COMPACT_ATOMS: atom_id res chain seq x y z
N MET A 1 -9.51 27.64 -32.87
CA MET A 1 -9.17 26.53 -33.80
C MET A 1 -7.68 26.28 -33.73
N TRP A 2 -7.24 25.47 -32.77
CA TRP A 2 -5.89 24.91 -32.70
C TRP A 2 -6.08 23.43 -32.36
N THR A 3 -6.14 22.62 -33.41
CA THR A 3 -6.14 21.16 -33.35
C THR A 3 -4.71 20.69 -33.60
N GLY A 4 -4.11 19.96 -32.66
CA GLY A 4 -2.76 19.45 -32.89
C GLY A 4 -2.18 18.60 -31.78
N LEU A 5 -2.42 17.28 -31.89
CA LEU A 5 -1.50 16.19 -31.56
C LEU A 5 -0.89 16.13 -30.15
N LEU A 6 -1.52 15.36 -29.27
CA LEU A 6 -0.81 14.47 -28.35
C LEU A 6 -1.44 13.07 -28.51
N GLY A 7 -0.65 12.15 -29.08
CA GLY A 7 -1.05 10.77 -29.28
C GLY A 7 -1.12 10.05 -27.94
N ALA A 8 -2.34 9.70 -27.52
CA ALA A 8 -2.57 8.82 -26.40
C ALA A 8 -2.17 7.39 -26.79
N ALA A 9 -1.14 6.86 -26.12
CA ALA A 9 -0.85 5.43 -26.15
C ALA A 9 -1.92 4.73 -25.29
N VAL A 10 -2.93 4.18 -25.96
CA VAL A 10 -3.92 3.28 -25.38
C VAL A 10 -3.25 1.93 -25.15
N ILE A 11 -3.15 1.48 -23.90
CA ILE A 11 -2.74 0.10 -23.59
C ILE A 11 -3.98 -0.66 -23.11
N ALA A 12 -4.60 -1.38 -24.05
CA ALA A 12 -5.56 -2.44 -23.76
C ALA A 12 -4.79 -3.76 -23.66
N ALA A 13 -4.80 -4.41 -22.49
CA ALA A 13 -4.18 -5.72 -22.30
C ALA A 13 -5.20 -6.84 -22.55
N THR A 14 -4.85 -7.75 -23.46
CA THR A 14 -5.62 -8.94 -23.85
C THR A 14 -5.10 -10.15 -23.05
N ALA A 15 -5.97 -10.94 -22.41
CA ALA A 15 -5.58 -12.13 -21.65
C ALA A 15 -5.64 -13.41 -22.51
N LEU A 16 -4.59 -14.23 -22.41
CA LEU A 16 -4.49 -15.61 -22.89
C LEU A 16 -4.11 -16.50 -21.70
N ALA A 17 -4.65 -17.72 -21.69
CA ALA A 17 -4.92 -18.54 -20.52
C ALA A 17 -3.75 -19.39 -19.96
N ALA A 18 -3.90 -19.66 -18.65
CA ALA A 18 -3.68 -20.90 -17.88
C ALA A 18 -2.25 -21.41 -17.55
N GLY A 19 -2.07 -21.75 -16.26
CA GLY A 19 -1.06 -22.71 -15.78
C GLY A 19 -0.91 -22.70 -14.26
N ASP A 20 -1.36 -23.80 -13.61
CA ASP A 20 -1.35 -24.06 -12.16
C ASP A 20 -0.05 -23.74 -11.41
N ALA A 21 -0.16 -23.19 -10.20
CA ALA A 21 0.93 -23.15 -9.21
C ALA A 21 0.43 -23.53 -7.81
N ALA A 22 1.28 -24.32 -7.14
CA ALA A 22 0.97 -25.18 -6.01
C ALA A 22 1.02 -24.49 -4.64
N ALA A 23 0.26 -25.07 -3.72
CA ALA A 23 0.15 -24.70 -2.30
C ALA A 23 1.49 -24.69 -1.53
N GLY A 24 1.78 -23.56 -0.90
CA GLY A 24 2.82 -23.38 0.13
C GLY A 24 2.24 -23.53 1.54
N ARG A 25 2.80 -24.46 2.31
CA ARG A 25 2.32 -24.87 3.64
C ARG A 25 2.69 -23.86 4.73
N GLY A 26 1.77 -23.68 5.67
CA GLY A 26 1.94 -22.86 6.86
C GLY A 26 3.04 -23.35 7.81
N ARG A 27 3.60 -22.41 8.57
CA ARG A 27 4.37 -22.71 9.78
C ARG A 27 3.42 -22.73 10.97
N ASP A 28 3.04 -23.93 11.38
CA ASP A 28 2.49 -24.20 12.71
C ASP A 28 3.61 -23.99 13.74
N GLY A 29 3.84 -22.73 14.11
CA GLY A 29 4.70 -22.31 15.22
C GLY A 29 3.93 -22.09 16.53
N ALA A 30 2.68 -22.53 16.61
CA ALA A 30 1.88 -22.38 17.82
C ALA A 30 2.48 -23.22 18.95
N CYS A 31 2.91 -22.53 20.00
CA CYS A 31 3.39 -23.16 21.21
C CYS A 31 2.26 -24.03 21.78
N PRO A 32 2.47 -25.34 22.07
CA PRO A 32 1.38 -26.19 22.54
C PRO A 32 0.86 -25.66 23.87
N ASP A 33 -0.47 -25.51 23.94
CA ASP A 33 -1.18 -25.12 25.15
C ASP A 33 -0.77 -26.08 26.28
N ARG A 34 -0.25 -25.53 27.39
CA ARG A 34 0.24 -26.32 28.53
C ARG A 34 -0.96 -26.93 29.25
N GLY A 35 -1.46 -28.02 28.69
CA GLY A 35 -2.43 -28.89 29.32
C GLY A 35 -1.95 -29.31 30.71
N ARG A 36 -2.87 -29.23 31.67
CA ARG A 36 -2.79 -29.63 33.08
C ARG A 36 -1.62 -30.56 33.46
N PRO A 37 -0.91 -30.30 34.57
CA PRO A 37 0.15 -31.18 35.03
C PRO A 37 -0.39 -32.57 35.34
N ALA A 38 0.27 -33.60 34.80
CA ALA A 38 0.01 -34.99 35.18
C ALA A 38 0.39 -35.19 36.66
N PRO A 39 -0.48 -35.81 37.47
CA PRO A 39 -0.13 -36.15 38.83
C PRO A 39 0.78 -37.39 38.79
N ASN A 40 1.98 -37.23 39.36
CA ASN A 40 2.94 -38.28 39.75
C ASN A 40 4.01 -38.66 38.71
N GLY A 41 5.25 -38.21 38.96
CA GLY A 41 6.46 -38.94 38.55
C GLY A 41 7.60 -38.09 37.99
N ARG A 42 8.65 -37.88 38.80
CA ARG A 42 10.04 -37.53 38.47
C ARG A 42 10.28 -36.73 37.18
N ALA A 43 10.54 -35.42 37.35
CA ALA A 43 11.09 -34.56 36.31
C ALA A 43 12.55 -34.93 36.00
N LEU A 44 12.80 -35.52 34.84
CA LEU A 44 14.10 -35.47 34.18
C LEU A 44 14.26 -34.04 33.65
N GLY A 45 15.37 -33.38 34.02
CA GLY A 45 15.69 -32.02 33.59
C GLY A 45 15.89 -31.94 32.09
N VAL A 46 14.80 -31.67 31.35
CA VAL A 46 14.88 -31.11 30.01
C VAL A 46 15.22 -29.63 30.20
N PRO A 47 16.27 -29.08 29.57
CA PRO A 47 16.53 -27.65 29.63
C PRO A 47 15.28 -26.92 29.16
N ASP A 48 14.79 -26.03 30.02
CA ASP A 48 13.65 -25.16 29.80
C ASP A 48 14.03 -24.17 28.68
N HIS A 49 13.99 -24.62 27.43
CA HIS A 49 13.91 -23.73 26.29
C HIS A 49 12.52 -23.11 26.36
N ALA A 50 12.40 -22.10 27.24
CA ALA A 50 11.22 -21.28 27.35
C ALA A 50 10.92 -20.77 25.94
N CYS A 51 9.82 -21.27 25.38
CA CYS A 51 9.23 -20.81 24.13
C CYS A 51 8.92 -19.33 24.32
N ARG A 52 9.86 -18.48 23.93
CA ARG A 52 9.67 -17.04 23.99
C ARG A 52 8.73 -16.68 22.83
N PRO A 53 7.62 -15.98 23.08
CA PRO A 53 6.78 -15.52 22.00
C PRO A 53 7.61 -14.67 21.03
N PRO A 54 7.28 -14.68 19.72
CA PRO A 54 7.97 -13.86 18.75
C PRO A 54 7.92 -12.39 19.19
N THR A 55 9.02 -11.67 18.97
CA THR A 55 9.13 -10.24 19.26
C THR A 55 9.01 -9.39 17.99
N THR A 56 8.97 -10.05 16.84
CA THR A 56 8.91 -9.46 15.50
C THR A 56 7.86 -10.20 14.68
N ILE A 57 7.34 -9.53 13.65
CA ILE A 57 6.54 -10.11 12.57
C ILE A 57 7.25 -9.90 11.24
N ARG A 58 6.92 -10.73 10.24
CA ARG A 58 7.34 -10.51 8.86
C ARG A 58 6.39 -9.53 8.21
N MET A 59 6.97 -8.51 7.57
CA MET A 59 6.29 -7.68 6.59
C MET A 59 6.82 -8.04 5.20
N SER A 60 5.96 -8.18 4.22
CA SER A 60 6.37 -8.56 2.85
C SER A 60 5.42 -8.04 1.78
N GLY A 61 5.93 -7.85 0.57
CA GLY A 61 5.14 -7.45 -0.59
C GLY A 61 5.98 -7.38 -1.86
N THR A 62 5.47 -6.66 -2.86
CA THR A 62 6.15 -6.46 -4.15
C THR A 62 6.24 -4.99 -4.51
N ALA A 63 7.42 -4.52 -4.91
CA ALA A 63 7.62 -3.22 -5.51
C ALA A 63 7.49 -3.31 -7.03
N TYR A 64 6.66 -2.45 -7.62
CA TYR A 64 6.41 -2.44 -9.06
C TYR A 64 6.20 -1.02 -9.61
N THR A 65 6.51 -0.85 -10.88
CA THR A 65 6.38 0.42 -11.58
C THR A 65 4.91 0.75 -11.87
N PHE A 66 4.45 1.93 -11.45
CA PHE A 66 3.05 2.38 -11.52
C PHE A 66 2.38 2.15 -12.89
N ASN A 67 3.00 2.62 -13.97
CA ASN A 67 2.42 2.64 -15.32
C ASN A 67 2.67 1.35 -16.12
N THR A 68 3.65 0.53 -15.75
CA THR A 68 4.01 -0.69 -16.52
C THR A 68 3.74 -1.98 -15.77
N ARG A 69 3.45 -1.92 -14.46
CA ARG A 69 3.24 -3.05 -13.55
C ARG A 69 4.42 -4.02 -13.47
N ARG A 70 5.62 -3.60 -13.88
CA ARG A 70 6.83 -4.42 -13.82
C ARG A 70 7.45 -4.35 -12.44
N GLY A 71 7.93 -5.48 -11.92
CA GLY A 71 8.68 -5.54 -10.67
C GLY A 71 9.94 -4.67 -10.72
N ILE A 72 10.23 -3.96 -9.63
CA ILE A 72 11.41 -3.10 -9.49
C ILE A 72 12.48 -3.87 -8.73
N ALA A 73 13.52 -4.33 -9.41
CA ALA A 73 14.62 -5.07 -8.81
C ALA A 73 15.68 -4.15 -8.20
N GLY A 74 16.28 -4.55 -7.08
CA GLY A 74 17.36 -3.80 -6.43
C GLY A 74 16.94 -2.53 -5.71
N ALA A 75 15.63 -2.29 -5.53
CA ALA A 75 15.12 -1.20 -4.72
C ALA A 75 15.36 -1.49 -3.23
N GLU A 76 15.59 -0.44 -2.45
CA GLU A 76 15.70 -0.53 -1.00
C GLU A 76 14.35 -0.18 -0.36
N ILE A 77 13.83 -1.08 0.46
CA ILE A 77 12.63 -0.88 1.27
C ILE A 77 13.07 -0.59 2.69
N HIS A 78 12.80 0.62 3.17
CA HIS A 78 13.17 1.13 4.47
C HIS A 78 11.95 1.25 5.38
N VAL A 79 12.19 1.40 6.69
CA VAL A 79 11.16 1.75 7.69
C VAL A 79 11.57 3.04 8.37
N ASP A 80 10.71 4.05 8.30
CA ASP A 80 11.00 5.40 8.78
C ASP A 80 11.39 5.44 10.27
N GLU A 81 10.66 4.68 11.10
CA GLU A 81 10.88 4.61 12.55
C GLU A 81 12.09 3.73 12.93
N LEU A 82 12.66 2.99 11.99
CA LEU A 82 13.73 2.01 12.19
C LEU A 82 14.80 2.15 11.07
N PRO A 83 15.59 3.24 11.06
CA PRO A 83 16.48 3.57 9.94
C PRO A 83 17.59 2.54 9.69
N GLU A 84 17.88 1.66 10.65
CA GLU A 84 18.82 0.55 10.48
C GLU A 84 18.20 -0.69 9.81
N ARG A 85 16.89 -0.69 9.56
CA ARG A 85 16.14 -1.81 8.99
C ARG A 85 15.75 -1.50 7.56
N PHE A 86 16.28 -2.31 6.64
CA PHE A 86 15.90 -2.27 5.25
C PHE A 86 15.96 -3.66 4.61
N ALA A 87 15.27 -3.81 3.49
CA ALA A 87 15.34 -4.98 2.62
C ALA A 87 15.66 -4.52 1.18
N VAL A 88 16.23 -5.41 0.38
CA VAL A 88 16.46 -5.15 -1.05
C VAL A 88 15.52 -6.05 -1.84
N THR A 89 14.83 -5.48 -2.82
CA THR A 89 13.90 -6.23 -3.68
C THR A 89 14.65 -7.19 -4.60
N ASP A 90 14.06 -8.37 -4.84
CA ASP A 90 14.60 -9.36 -5.76
C ASP A 90 14.33 -9.03 -7.24
N ALA A 91 14.67 -9.95 -8.15
CA ALA A 91 14.49 -9.75 -9.59
C ALA A 91 13.02 -9.52 -10.03
N ASN A 92 12.06 -9.93 -9.22
CA ASN A 92 10.62 -9.74 -9.47
C ASN A 92 10.04 -8.57 -8.66
N GLY A 93 10.87 -7.84 -7.91
CA GLY A 93 10.43 -6.78 -7.01
C GLY A 93 9.95 -7.26 -5.63
N ALA A 94 10.03 -8.55 -5.34
CA ALA A 94 9.56 -9.08 -4.06
C ALA A 94 10.52 -8.71 -2.92
N TRP A 95 9.97 -8.44 -1.74
CA TRP A 95 10.74 -8.08 -0.56
C TRP A 95 10.11 -8.64 0.72
N GLN A 96 10.94 -8.76 1.76
CA GLN A 96 10.50 -9.09 3.10
C GLN A 96 11.44 -8.45 4.14
N LEU A 97 10.87 -8.02 5.27
CA LEU A 97 11.59 -7.42 6.39
C LEU A 97 10.96 -7.85 7.71
N GLU A 98 11.77 -8.05 8.75
CA GLU A 98 11.26 -8.25 10.10
C GLU A 98 11.11 -6.92 10.84
N VAL A 99 9.94 -6.69 11.44
CA VAL A 99 9.64 -5.49 12.22
C VAL A 99 9.12 -5.85 13.61
N PRO A 100 9.40 -5.05 14.65
CA PRO A 100 8.97 -5.32 16.02
C PRO A 100 7.44 -5.26 16.18
N ILE A 101 6.90 -6.16 17.00
CA ILE A 101 5.47 -6.19 17.37
C ILE A 101 5.11 -4.97 18.25
N GLY A 102 3.90 -4.43 18.08
CA GLY A 102 3.35 -3.36 18.92
C GLY A 102 3.97 -1.99 18.65
N ARG A 103 4.51 -1.81 17.44
CA ARG A 103 5.12 -0.58 16.95
C ARG A 103 4.42 -0.08 15.70
N ASP A 104 4.51 1.22 15.48
CA ASP A 104 4.12 1.83 14.22
C ASP A 104 5.30 1.67 13.25
N VAL A 105 4.97 1.36 12.01
CA VAL A 105 5.92 1.06 10.93
C VAL A 105 5.42 1.75 9.67
N THR A 106 6.20 2.67 9.14
CA THR A 106 5.93 3.38 7.89
C THR A 106 6.98 2.98 6.85
N PRO A 107 6.66 2.00 5.98
CA PRO A 107 7.57 1.57 4.93
C PRO A 107 7.72 2.65 3.84
N TYR A 108 8.93 2.82 3.31
CA TYR A 108 9.17 3.63 2.11
C TYR A 108 10.17 2.98 1.18
N ILE A 109 10.10 3.32 -0.11
CA ILE A 109 10.96 2.77 -1.15
C ILE A 109 11.96 3.81 -1.65
N VAL A 110 13.21 3.41 -1.82
CA VAL A 110 14.23 4.14 -2.57
C VAL A 110 14.67 3.26 -3.73
N ALA A 111 14.50 3.76 -4.96
CA ALA A 111 14.81 3.01 -6.17
C ALA A 111 15.37 3.93 -7.26
N GLU A 112 16.43 3.49 -7.94
CA GLU A 112 17.01 4.28 -9.04
C GLU A 112 15.96 4.53 -10.14
N GLY A 113 15.88 5.79 -10.60
CA GLY A 113 14.95 6.21 -11.65
C GLY A 113 13.48 6.30 -11.24
N HIS A 114 13.16 6.04 -9.97
CA HIS A 114 11.81 6.08 -9.44
C HIS A 114 11.71 7.10 -8.30
N HIS A 115 10.54 7.70 -8.16
CA HIS A 115 10.29 8.62 -7.07
C HIS A 115 10.11 7.87 -5.74
N THR A 116 10.61 8.43 -4.64
CA THR A 116 10.40 7.86 -3.30
C THR A 116 8.92 7.92 -2.92
N ILE A 117 8.37 6.80 -2.48
CA ILE A 117 6.98 6.68 -2.01
C ILE A 117 6.98 6.07 -0.61
N TYR A 118 6.21 6.68 0.28
CA TYR A 118 5.87 6.13 1.60
C TYR A 118 4.54 5.40 1.50
N LEU A 119 4.37 4.30 2.21
CA LEU A 119 3.05 3.68 2.37
C LEU A 119 2.32 4.27 3.59
N GLN A 120 1.12 3.78 3.84
CA GLN A 120 0.44 4.02 5.12
C GLN A 120 1.30 3.57 6.31
N THR A 121 1.00 4.14 7.47
CA THR A 121 1.58 3.73 8.74
C THR A 121 0.83 2.50 9.27
N PHE A 122 1.53 1.39 9.44
CA PHE A 122 0.97 0.15 9.96
C PHE A 122 1.17 0.04 11.47
N ARG A 123 0.10 -0.30 12.20
CA ARG A 123 0.19 -0.73 13.59
C ARG A 123 0.44 -2.24 13.65
N THR A 124 1.66 -2.65 14.01
CA THR A 124 2.02 -4.08 14.02
C THR A 124 1.36 -4.85 15.17
N GLY A 125 0.66 -5.92 14.82
CA GLY A 125 0.13 -6.93 15.74
C GLY A 125 1.06 -8.13 15.87
N ALA A 126 0.52 -9.27 16.32
CA ALA A 126 1.26 -10.54 16.41
C ALA A 126 1.28 -11.35 15.09
N ALA A 127 0.52 -10.91 14.08
CA ALA A 127 0.44 -11.55 12.77
C ALA A 127 1.40 -10.86 11.77
N ASP A 128 1.88 -11.65 10.81
CA ASP A 128 2.60 -11.13 9.65
C ASP A 128 1.69 -10.21 8.82
N ILE A 129 2.30 -9.22 8.16
CA ILE A 129 1.62 -8.30 7.25
C ILE A 129 2.13 -8.59 5.84
N GLU A 130 1.25 -9.10 4.99
CA GLU A 130 1.60 -9.54 3.64
C GLU A 130 1.05 -8.57 2.59
N GLN A 131 1.54 -8.66 1.35
CA GLN A 131 1.10 -7.83 0.23
C GLN A 131 1.23 -6.32 0.49
N VAL A 132 2.25 -5.92 1.24
CA VAL A 132 2.65 -4.53 1.42
C VAL A 132 3.35 -4.07 0.13
N ASN A 133 2.56 -3.83 -0.90
CA ASN A 133 3.06 -3.57 -2.24
C ASN A 133 3.41 -2.10 -2.42
N PHE A 134 4.46 -1.81 -3.17
CA PHE A 134 4.82 -0.45 -3.56
C PHE A 134 4.47 -0.23 -5.03
N GLN A 135 3.47 0.62 -5.28
CA GLN A 135 3.22 1.14 -6.63
C GLN A 135 3.99 2.44 -6.81
N THR A 136 5.09 2.39 -7.56
CA THR A 136 6.08 3.47 -7.58
C THR A 136 6.20 4.07 -8.99
N PRO A 137 6.00 5.39 -9.17
CA PRO A 137 6.18 6.02 -10.47
C PRO A 137 7.66 6.18 -10.81
N GLU A 138 7.98 6.05 -12.09
CA GLU A 138 9.25 6.58 -12.62
C GLU A 138 9.29 8.10 -12.41
N GLU A 139 10.50 8.66 -12.22
CA GLU A 139 10.68 10.10 -11.99
C GLU A 139 10.05 10.97 -13.08
N SER A 140 10.07 10.52 -14.34
CA SER A 140 9.46 11.25 -15.46
C SER A 140 7.92 11.31 -15.35
N VAL A 141 7.29 10.21 -14.93
CA VAL A 141 5.85 10.11 -14.72
C VAL A 141 5.45 10.93 -13.50
N TYR A 142 6.22 10.82 -12.41
CA TYR A 142 6.02 11.63 -11.21
C TYR A 142 6.05 13.13 -11.52
N ASN A 143 7.09 13.60 -12.22
CA ASN A 143 7.21 15.02 -12.58
C ASN A 143 6.06 15.50 -13.47
N LEU A 144 5.54 14.66 -14.37
CA LEU A 144 4.37 15.00 -15.18
C LEU A 144 3.10 15.14 -14.32
N LEU A 145 2.87 14.20 -13.41
CA LEU A 145 1.74 14.25 -12.47
C LEU A 145 1.85 15.46 -11.53
N TYR A 146 3.05 15.73 -11.02
CA TYR A 146 3.33 16.92 -10.20
C TYR A 146 2.90 18.20 -10.92
N LEU A 147 3.31 18.38 -12.18
CA LEU A 147 2.97 19.57 -12.97
C LEU A 147 1.48 19.65 -13.29
N LEU A 148 0.84 18.51 -13.55
CA LEU A 148 -0.61 18.44 -13.79
C LEU A 148 -1.39 18.87 -12.56
N ILE A 149 -1.08 18.28 -11.40
CA ILE A 149 -1.73 18.61 -10.13
C ILE A 149 -1.47 20.08 -9.77
N GLN A 150 -0.23 20.56 -9.91
CA GLN A 150 0.09 21.98 -9.71
C GLN A 150 -0.76 22.89 -10.60
N SER A 151 -0.97 22.52 -11.86
CA SER A 151 -1.81 23.29 -12.79
C SER A 151 -3.28 23.32 -12.37
N TYR A 152 -3.77 22.25 -11.75
CA TYR A 152 -5.15 22.16 -11.27
C TYR A 152 -5.39 22.96 -9.99
N ILE A 153 -4.50 22.83 -9.01
CA ILE A 153 -4.67 23.50 -7.71
C ILE A 153 -4.07 24.91 -7.68
N GLY A 154 -3.36 25.32 -8.75
CA GLY A 154 -2.78 26.66 -8.91
C GLY A 154 -1.54 26.94 -8.05
N ARG A 155 -0.97 25.91 -7.39
CA ARG A 155 0.19 26.02 -6.49
C ARG A 155 0.95 24.69 -6.36
N PRO A 156 2.21 24.68 -5.86
CA PRO A 156 2.97 23.44 -5.66
C PRO A 156 2.24 22.43 -4.75
N PRO A 157 2.15 21.13 -5.11
CA PRO A 157 1.42 20.12 -4.33
C PRO A 157 1.91 19.88 -2.89
N PHE A 158 3.16 20.28 -2.57
CA PHE A 158 3.79 20.08 -1.26
C PHE A 158 4.00 21.40 -0.49
N GLU A 159 3.46 22.53 -0.96
CA GLU A 159 3.70 23.85 -0.35
C GLU A 159 3.43 23.89 1.16
N ASP A 160 2.46 23.10 1.64
CA ASP A 160 2.02 23.06 3.04
C ASP A 160 2.39 21.75 3.77
N GLY A 161 3.02 20.78 3.11
CA GLY A 161 3.35 19.48 3.73
C GLY A 161 3.52 18.33 2.73
N CYS A 162 2.60 17.37 2.74
CA CYS A 162 2.67 16.14 1.95
C CYS A 162 1.54 16.01 0.92
N VAL A 163 1.63 14.94 0.12
CA VAL A 163 0.56 14.45 -0.75
C VAL A 163 0.14 13.06 -0.26
N ILE A 164 -1.16 12.84 -0.11
CA ILE A 164 -1.74 11.52 0.21
C ILE A 164 -2.44 10.99 -1.03
N VAL A 165 -2.18 9.73 -1.37
CA VAL A 165 -2.79 8.99 -2.47
C VAL A 165 -3.32 7.67 -1.92
N SER A 166 -4.49 7.24 -2.38
CA SER A 166 -5.08 5.96 -2.01
C SER A 166 -5.98 5.47 -3.14
N THR A 167 -6.34 4.19 -3.09
CA THR A 167 -7.43 3.63 -3.89
C THR A 167 -8.54 3.17 -2.95
N VAL A 168 -9.78 3.60 -3.20
CA VAL A 168 -10.96 3.00 -2.58
C VAL A 168 -11.22 1.68 -3.28
N SER A 169 -10.78 0.59 -2.68
CA SER A 169 -10.54 -0.67 -3.39
C SER A 169 -11.67 -1.68 -3.18
N ASP A 170 -11.97 -2.45 -4.22
CA ASP A 170 -12.93 -3.56 -4.17
C ASP A 170 -12.50 -4.59 -3.11
N PRO A 171 -13.40 -5.08 -2.24
CA PRO A 171 -13.06 -6.06 -1.21
C PRO A 171 -12.40 -7.33 -1.75
N ALA A 172 -12.60 -7.66 -3.04
CA ALA A 172 -11.97 -8.80 -3.70
C ALA A 172 -10.43 -8.72 -3.71
N VAL A 173 -9.82 -7.53 -3.63
CA VAL A 173 -8.35 -7.41 -3.64
C VAL A 173 -7.70 -8.01 -2.38
N VAL A 174 -8.46 -8.12 -1.29
CA VAL A 174 -7.94 -8.59 0.00
C VAL A 174 -7.66 -10.09 -0.06
N GLY A 175 -6.40 -10.46 0.14
CA GLY A 175 -5.97 -11.87 0.18
C GLY A 175 -5.59 -12.46 -1.18
N MET A 176 -5.72 -11.72 -2.28
CA MET A 176 -5.21 -12.13 -3.60
C MET A 176 -3.68 -12.22 -3.60
N THR A 177 -3.09 -13.23 -4.22
CA THR A 177 -1.65 -13.20 -4.50
C THR A 177 -1.29 -11.98 -5.36
N PHE A 178 -0.01 -11.58 -5.36
CA PHE A 178 0.41 -10.45 -6.20
C PHE A 178 0.12 -10.68 -7.69
N ASP A 179 0.24 -11.93 -8.17
CA ASP A 179 -0.08 -12.27 -9.55
C ASP A 179 -1.58 -12.10 -9.85
N GLU A 180 -2.47 -12.56 -8.96
CA GLU A 180 -3.91 -12.33 -9.11
C GLU A 180 -4.23 -10.82 -9.06
N PHE A 181 -3.61 -10.10 -8.12
CA PHE A 181 -3.80 -8.67 -7.92
C PHE A 181 -3.44 -7.85 -9.17
N ILE A 182 -2.31 -8.10 -9.82
CA ILE A 182 -1.91 -7.32 -11.01
C ILE A 182 -2.81 -7.56 -12.24
N HIS A 183 -3.54 -8.68 -12.27
CA HIS A 183 -4.44 -9.07 -13.35
C HIS A 183 -5.91 -8.72 -13.06
N PHE A 184 -6.28 -8.58 -11.79
CA PHE A 184 -7.57 -8.01 -11.40
C PHE A 184 -7.57 -6.52 -11.74
N ALA A 185 -8.47 -6.05 -12.60
CA ALA A 185 -8.61 -4.64 -12.94
C ALA A 185 -10.03 -4.35 -13.45
N PRO A 186 -10.61 -3.18 -13.12
CA PRO A 186 -10.06 -2.16 -12.22
C PRO A 186 -10.07 -2.60 -10.75
N HIS A 187 -9.30 -1.90 -9.91
CA HIS A 187 -9.19 -2.21 -8.48
C HIS A 187 -10.23 -1.50 -7.62
N GLY A 188 -10.92 -0.49 -8.14
CA GLY A 188 -11.67 0.47 -7.35
C GLY A 188 -13.16 0.20 -7.22
N VAL A 189 -13.76 0.90 -6.27
CA VAL A 189 -15.22 1.03 -6.11
C VAL A 189 -15.61 2.45 -6.49
N ALA A 190 -16.52 2.59 -7.46
CA ALA A 190 -17.04 3.88 -7.87
C ALA A 190 -18.07 4.43 -6.87
N GLY A 191 -18.17 5.76 -6.77
CA GLY A 191 -19.20 6.45 -5.98
C GLY A 191 -18.85 6.66 -4.51
N ALA A 192 -17.61 6.44 -4.10
CA ALA A 192 -17.16 6.66 -2.74
C ALA A 192 -16.60 8.08 -2.55
N ALA A 193 -16.78 8.63 -1.35
CA ALA A 193 -16.21 9.91 -0.93
C ALA A 193 -15.14 9.69 0.13
N VAL A 194 -14.01 10.41 0.03
CA VAL A 194 -12.86 10.28 0.93
C VAL A 194 -12.72 11.52 1.81
N TYR A 195 -12.38 11.30 3.08
CA TYR A 195 -12.15 12.34 4.07
C TYR A 195 -11.15 11.84 5.12
N GLY A 196 -10.73 12.72 6.03
CA GLY A 196 -9.83 12.33 7.11
C GLY A 196 -10.05 13.10 8.40
N GLU A 197 -9.42 12.62 9.46
CA GLU A 197 -9.35 13.23 10.78
C GLU A 197 -7.88 13.44 11.18
N PRO A 198 -7.40 14.68 11.37
CA PRO A 198 -8.09 15.96 11.13
C PRO A 198 -8.60 16.16 9.69
N PRO A 199 -9.53 17.10 9.43
CA PRO A 199 -10.06 17.33 8.09
C PRO A 199 -8.97 17.53 7.05
N LEU A 200 -9.05 16.76 5.96
CA LEU A 200 -8.17 16.85 4.82
C LEU A 200 -8.58 18.00 3.88
N PRO A 201 -7.64 18.56 3.10
CA PRO A 201 -7.95 19.36 1.92
C PRO A 201 -8.89 18.63 0.95
N GLU A 202 -9.45 19.37 0.00
CA GLU A 202 -10.35 18.81 -1.01
C GLU A 202 -9.66 17.69 -1.82
N PRO A 203 -10.25 16.48 -1.88
CA PRO A 203 -9.70 15.40 -2.67
C PRO A 203 -9.89 15.64 -4.17
N ILE A 204 -8.90 15.20 -4.96
CA ILE A 204 -8.96 15.10 -6.41
C ILE A 204 -9.09 13.62 -6.76
N TYR A 205 -10.17 13.25 -7.44
CA TYR A 205 -10.42 11.85 -7.81
C TYR A 205 -9.88 11.55 -9.19
N PHE A 206 -9.50 10.29 -9.42
CA PHE A 206 -9.07 9.80 -10.72
C PHE A 206 -10.29 9.30 -11.50
N ASN A 207 -10.39 9.64 -12.77
CA ASN A 207 -11.41 9.10 -13.68
C ASN A 207 -11.05 7.70 -14.18
N ASP A 208 -11.94 7.06 -14.95
CA ASP A 208 -11.72 5.70 -15.48
C ASP A 208 -10.51 5.58 -16.43
N ALA A 209 -9.97 6.71 -16.91
CA ALA A 209 -8.73 6.77 -17.70
C ALA A 209 -7.48 6.96 -16.83
N VAL A 210 -7.62 6.90 -15.50
CA VAL A 210 -6.55 7.06 -14.50
C VAL A 210 -5.87 8.42 -14.60
N PHE A 211 -6.66 9.47 -14.90
CA PHE A 211 -6.23 10.86 -14.81
C PHE A 211 -6.95 11.57 -13.66
N PRO A 212 -6.25 12.42 -12.90
CA PRO A 212 -6.90 13.30 -11.93
C PRO A 212 -7.92 14.19 -12.64
N ASP A 213 -9.12 14.28 -12.07
CA ASP A 213 -10.24 15.04 -12.61
C ASP A 213 -10.81 15.95 -11.51
N ILE A 214 -10.66 17.27 -11.70
CA ILE A 214 -11.08 18.27 -10.71
C ILE A 214 -12.60 18.46 -10.66
N ASP A 215 -13.31 18.05 -11.70
CA ASP A 215 -14.77 18.16 -11.78
C ASP A 215 -15.46 16.89 -11.23
N GLN A 216 -14.67 15.86 -10.89
CA GLN A 216 -15.18 14.61 -10.34
C GLN A 216 -15.27 14.68 -8.81
N GLU A 217 -16.46 14.44 -8.26
CA GLU A 217 -16.72 14.59 -6.82
C GLU A 217 -16.57 13.29 -6.01
N LEU A 218 -16.58 12.13 -6.68
CA LEU A 218 -16.55 10.80 -6.09
C LEU A 218 -15.58 9.89 -6.86
N THR A 219 -15.21 8.75 -6.29
CA THR A 219 -14.37 7.78 -6.99
C THR A 219 -15.01 7.25 -8.28
N SER A 220 -14.19 6.99 -9.29
CA SER A 220 -14.56 6.24 -10.50
C SER A 220 -14.34 4.72 -10.28
N GLY A 221 -14.46 3.92 -11.35
CA GLY A 221 -14.13 2.49 -11.26
C GLY A 221 -12.64 2.23 -10.95
N ASP A 222 -11.75 3.17 -11.24
CA ASP A 222 -10.34 3.10 -10.83
C ASP A 222 -10.19 3.17 -9.30
N GLY A 223 -11.05 3.94 -8.62
CA GLY A 223 -11.02 4.12 -7.17
C GLY A 223 -9.95 5.10 -6.67
N GLY A 224 -9.08 5.62 -7.56
CA GLY A 224 -7.98 6.51 -7.19
C GLY A 224 -8.44 7.85 -6.63
N VAL A 225 -7.77 8.29 -5.56
CA VAL A 225 -7.93 9.61 -4.94
C VAL A 225 -6.56 10.16 -4.57
N LEU A 226 -6.40 11.48 -4.72
CA LEU A 226 -5.23 12.23 -4.29
C LEU A 226 -5.66 13.45 -3.47
N VAL A 227 -4.97 13.71 -2.38
CA VAL A 227 -5.12 14.92 -1.58
C VAL A 227 -3.76 15.63 -1.54
N ALA A 228 -3.70 16.82 -2.14
CA ALA A 228 -2.51 17.66 -2.16
C ALA A 228 -2.52 18.67 -1.01
N ASN A 229 -1.34 19.24 -0.72
CA ASN A 229 -1.14 20.26 0.31
C ASN A 229 -1.68 19.85 1.69
N VAL A 230 -1.52 18.57 2.05
CA VAL A 230 -1.91 18.09 3.37
C VAL A 230 -0.90 18.66 4.39
N PRO A 231 -1.37 19.39 5.42
CA PRO A 231 -0.47 19.87 6.46
C PRO A 231 0.28 18.75 7.17
N VAL A 232 1.49 19.02 7.65
CA VAL A 232 2.24 18.06 8.47
C VAL A 232 1.41 17.60 9.68
N GLY A 233 1.33 16.30 9.90
CA GLY A 233 0.49 15.72 10.93
C GLY A 233 0.25 14.23 10.74
N VAL A 234 -0.51 13.63 11.66
CA VAL A 234 -0.98 12.24 11.55
C VAL A 234 -2.48 12.29 11.29
N TYR A 235 -2.91 11.58 10.25
CA TYR A 235 -4.29 11.56 9.78
C TYR A 235 -4.80 10.14 9.80
N GLU A 236 -6.03 9.94 10.27
CA GLU A 236 -6.80 8.76 9.93
C GLU A 236 -7.67 9.09 8.70
N VAL A 237 -7.56 8.29 7.65
CA VAL A 237 -8.24 8.51 6.37
C VAL A 237 -9.34 7.48 6.19
N PHE A 238 -10.50 7.93 5.73
CA PHE A 238 -11.74 7.15 5.63
C PHE A 238 -12.37 7.28 4.24
N ALA A 239 -13.20 6.32 3.90
CA ALA A 239 -14.10 6.38 2.74
C ALA A 239 -15.55 6.10 3.18
N THR A 240 -16.50 6.75 2.52
CA THR A 240 -17.94 6.46 2.68
C THR A 240 -18.56 6.09 1.35
N HIS A 241 -19.46 5.11 1.36
CA HIS A 241 -20.26 4.67 0.23
C HIS A 241 -21.61 4.12 0.74
N PRO A 242 -22.72 4.22 0.00
CA PRO A 242 -24.02 3.71 0.43
C PRO A 242 -24.07 2.19 0.63
N ASP A 243 -23.33 1.44 -0.18
CA ASP A 243 -23.40 -0.03 -0.25
C ASP A 243 -22.13 -0.76 0.20
N TYR A 244 -21.05 -0.06 0.54
CA TYR A 244 -19.77 -0.66 0.91
C TYR A 244 -19.22 -0.03 2.19
N GLU A 245 -18.59 -0.86 3.01
CA GLU A 245 -17.76 -0.43 4.13
C GLU A 245 -16.29 -0.58 3.75
N PHE A 246 -15.45 0.31 4.26
CA PHE A 246 -14.02 0.31 3.98
C PHE A 246 -13.22 0.36 5.27
N ALA A 247 -12.05 -0.26 5.25
CA ALA A 247 -11.05 0.00 6.27
C ALA A 247 -10.57 1.46 6.19
N SER A 248 -10.20 2.01 7.34
CA SER A 248 -9.45 3.26 7.42
C SER A 248 -7.95 2.97 7.42
N PHE A 249 -7.14 4.01 7.16
CA PHE A 249 -5.70 3.90 7.29
C PHE A 249 -5.09 5.15 7.91
N THR A 250 -3.93 4.97 8.55
CA THR A 250 -3.15 6.06 9.10
C THR A 250 -2.14 6.58 8.09
N ALA A 251 -2.12 7.89 7.87
CA ALA A 251 -1.12 8.60 7.07
C ALA A 251 -0.28 9.51 7.97
N THR A 252 1.03 9.24 8.07
CA THR A 252 1.98 10.12 8.76
C THR A 252 2.58 11.11 7.76
N CYS A 253 1.98 12.30 7.70
CA CYS A 253 2.36 13.39 6.80
C CYS A 253 3.56 14.18 7.34
N GLU A 254 4.65 14.20 6.58
CA GLU A 254 5.76 15.13 6.77
C GLU A 254 6.07 15.89 5.48
N GLN A 255 6.86 16.95 5.60
CA GLN A 255 7.22 17.80 4.46
C GLN A 255 7.77 16.97 3.30
N ASP A 256 7.25 17.24 2.10
CA ASP A 256 7.68 16.64 0.84
C ASP A 256 7.46 15.11 0.72
N ARG A 257 6.64 14.50 1.60
CA ARG A 257 6.30 13.07 1.48
C ARG A 257 5.18 12.83 0.46
N VAL A 258 5.33 11.79 -0.35
CA VAL A 258 4.22 11.17 -1.06
C VAL A 258 3.84 9.90 -0.32
N ILE A 259 2.62 9.87 0.22
CA ILE A 259 2.05 8.70 0.90
C ILE A 259 1.11 8.02 -0.09
N ASN A 260 1.36 6.77 -0.42
CA ASN A 260 0.49 5.96 -1.26
C ASN A 260 -0.02 4.75 -0.46
N ALA A 261 -1.27 4.84 0.02
CA ALA A 261 -1.96 3.71 0.63
C ALA A 261 -2.64 2.86 -0.47
N ASN A 262 -1.82 2.21 -1.30
CA ASN A 262 -2.31 1.43 -2.44
C ASN A 262 -2.89 0.07 -2.01
N PRO A 263 -3.75 -0.54 -2.85
CA PRO A 263 -4.31 -1.84 -2.54
C PRO A 263 -3.21 -2.93 -2.47
N PRO A 264 -3.47 -4.00 -1.72
CA PRO A 264 -4.74 -4.34 -1.05
C PRO A 264 -4.97 -3.65 0.30
N TRP A 265 -4.05 -2.76 0.70
CA TRP A 265 -4.19 -1.95 1.91
C TRP A 265 -4.84 -0.59 1.60
N GLY A 266 -4.77 0.36 2.52
CA GLY A 266 -5.48 1.62 2.42
C GLY A 266 -6.98 1.45 2.62
N LEU A 267 -7.76 2.16 1.80
CA LEU A 267 -9.23 2.18 1.81
C LEU A 267 -9.81 0.93 1.12
N HIS A 268 -9.40 -0.26 1.55
CA HIS A 268 -9.91 -1.51 0.99
C HIS A 268 -11.30 -1.83 1.53
N GLY A 269 -12.15 -2.38 0.67
CA GLY A 269 -13.48 -2.84 1.04
C GLY A 269 -13.42 -3.95 2.08
N ILE A 270 -14.35 -3.91 3.02
CA ILE A 270 -14.54 -4.97 4.02
C ILE A 270 -15.53 -6.00 3.44
N PRO A 271 -15.14 -7.29 3.32
CA PRO A 271 -16.01 -8.35 2.78
C PRO A 271 -17.29 -8.63 3.59
#